data_AF-A0A8S8XTI9-F1
#
_entry.id   AF-A0A8S8XTI9-F1
#
_cell.length_a   1.000
_cell.length_b   1.000
_cell.length_c   1.000
_cell.angle_alpha   90.00
_cell.angle_beta   90.00
_cell.angle_gamma   90.00
#
_symmetry.space_group_name_H-M   'P 1'
#
loop_
_entity.id
_entity.type
_entity.pdbx_description
1 polymer ?
#
loop_
_entity_poly.entity_id
_entity_poly.type
_entity_poly.pdbx_seq_one_letter_code
_entity_poly.pdbx_strand_id
1 'polypeptide(L)'
;MLLVEDAGLFVEALNGFPGVYSSYVLKTLDVYGILKLLEHLKSEDPIQDGNLRKAEFRAVSVLYKNGQTIVSEGVCPGRIAHQPVTGDGFGFDPIFIPSDLDEEGNALPVGEMGVKSTHGTPFGGISLEEKQNYSHRHRALSGLIQHLDSLG
;
A
#
# COMPACT_ATOMS: atom_id res chain seq x y z
N MET A 1 -15.30 12.02 -21.27
CA MET A 1 -15.05 11.07 -20.17
C MET A 1 -13.65 11.34 -19.67
N LEU A 2 -13.49 11.55 -18.37
CA LEU A 2 -12.20 11.83 -17.73
C LEU A 2 -11.97 10.78 -16.65
N LEU A 3 -10.80 10.15 -16.64
CA LEU A 3 -10.36 9.22 -15.59
C LEU A 3 -9.08 9.77 -14.97
N VAL A 4 -9.06 9.91 -13.65
CA VAL A 4 -7.89 10.35 -12.87
C VAL A 4 -7.62 9.30 -11.80
N GLU A 5 -6.34 9.02 -11.55
CA GLU A 5 -5.89 8.16 -10.46
C GLU A 5 -4.77 8.90 -9.70
N ASP A 6 -4.83 8.89 -8.38
CA ASP A 6 -3.73 9.33 -7.51
C ASP A 6 -3.46 8.27 -6.45
N ALA A 7 -2.18 8.08 -6.09
CA ALA A 7 -1.76 7.05 -5.15
C ALA A 7 -0.61 7.51 -4.26
N GLY A 8 -0.63 7.06 -3.00
CA GLY A 8 0.38 7.43 -2.00
C GLY A 8 0.57 6.38 -0.91
N LEU A 9 1.72 6.49 -0.23
CA LEU A 9 2.06 5.78 0.99
C LEU A 9 1.64 6.61 2.20
N PHE A 10 0.90 6.03 3.12
CA PHE A 10 0.46 6.69 4.36
C PHE A 10 1.01 5.90 5.54
N VAL A 11 1.86 6.52 6.36
CA VAL A 11 2.44 5.89 7.55
C VAL A 11 1.75 6.40 8.80
N GLU A 12 1.16 5.52 9.58
CA GLU A 12 0.29 5.87 10.72
C GLU A 12 1.07 6.68 11.78
N ALA A 13 2.26 6.21 12.15
CA ALA A 13 3.11 6.87 13.14
C ALA A 13 3.63 8.25 12.70
N LEU A 14 3.53 8.57 11.40
CA LEU A 14 3.88 9.89 10.85
C LEU A 14 2.63 10.72 10.51
N ASN A 15 1.48 10.41 11.12
CA ASN A 15 0.19 11.06 10.87
C ASN A 15 -0.19 11.06 9.38
N GLY A 16 0.09 9.96 8.68
CA GLY A 16 -0.21 9.79 7.25
C GLY A 16 0.85 10.35 6.30
N PHE A 17 1.93 10.96 6.78
CA PHE A 17 3.07 11.33 5.93
C PHE A 17 3.76 10.06 5.36
N PRO A 18 4.22 10.04 4.10
CA PRO A 18 4.29 11.15 3.13
C PRO A 18 2.94 11.49 2.45
N GLY A 19 1.99 10.56 2.42
CA GLY A 19 0.65 10.75 1.89
C GLY A 19 0.66 11.25 0.44
N VAL A 20 -0.08 12.33 0.16
CA VAL A 20 -0.11 12.99 -1.17
C VAL A 20 1.26 13.49 -1.65
N TYR A 21 2.23 13.64 -0.74
CA TYR A 21 3.61 14.05 -1.08
C TYR A 21 4.52 12.85 -1.39
N SER A 22 3.99 11.63 -1.52
CA SER A 22 4.77 10.41 -1.73
C SER A 22 5.82 10.54 -2.84
N SER A 23 5.44 11.05 -4.02
CA SER A 23 6.37 11.23 -5.15
C SER A 23 7.47 12.26 -4.84
N TYR A 24 7.11 13.36 -4.19
CA TYR A 24 8.07 14.41 -3.81
C TYR A 24 9.04 13.92 -2.73
N VAL A 25 8.55 13.23 -1.71
CA VAL A 25 9.36 12.67 -0.63
C VAL A 25 10.30 11.61 -1.16
N LEU A 26 9.81 10.70 -2.01
CA LEU A 26 10.67 9.71 -2.66
C LEU A 26 11.78 10.38 -3.48
N LYS A 27 11.45 11.41 -4.28
CA LYS A 27 12.45 12.10 -5.10
C LYS A 27 13.52 12.83 -4.28
N THR A 28 13.15 13.34 -3.11
CA THR A 28 14.01 14.22 -2.30
C THR A 28 14.77 13.49 -1.21
N LEU A 29 14.16 12.48 -0.59
CA LEU A 29 14.71 11.75 0.56
C LEU A 29 14.90 10.25 0.30
N ASP A 30 14.39 9.73 -0.83
CA ASP A 30 14.34 8.31 -1.15
C ASP A 30 13.61 7.49 -0.05
N VAL A 31 13.63 6.17 -0.17
CA VAL A 31 13.10 5.25 0.85
C VAL A 31 13.79 5.42 2.21
N TYR A 32 15.06 5.82 2.22
CA TYR A 32 15.85 6.03 3.43
C TYR A 32 15.34 7.19 4.30
N GLY A 33 14.72 8.21 3.70
CA GLY A 33 14.07 9.28 4.45
C GLY A 33 12.99 8.77 5.39
N ILE A 34 12.10 7.91 4.89
CA ILE A 34 11.04 7.29 5.68
C ILE A 34 11.62 6.37 6.75
N LEU A 35 12.61 5.54 6.39
CA LEU A 35 13.27 4.65 7.36
C LEU A 35 13.89 5.42 8.52
N LYS A 36 14.55 6.55 8.24
CA LYS A 36 15.16 7.41 9.25
C LYS A 36 14.12 8.03 10.18
N LEU A 37 12.98 8.51 9.65
CA LEU A 37 11.91 9.06 10.48
C LEU A 37 11.33 8.02 11.45
N LEU A 38 11.36 6.75 11.08
CA LEU A 38 10.84 5.64 11.88
C LEU A 38 11.92 4.92 12.69
N GLU A 39 13.18 5.36 12.68
CA GLU A 39 14.31 4.57 13.21
C GLU A 39 14.21 4.26 14.71
N HIS A 40 13.50 5.11 15.45
CA HIS A 40 13.27 5.02 16.90
C HIS A 40 12.06 4.14 17.25
N LEU A 41 11.23 3.77 16.27
CA LEU A 41 10.04 2.94 16.45
C LEU A 41 10.43 1.48 16.27
N LYS A 42 10.81 0.85 17.38
CA LYS A 42 11.26 -0.53 17.46
C LYS A 42 10.68 -1.21 18.69
N SER A 43 10.34 -2.48 18.57
CA SER A 43 9.99 -3.35 19.70
C SER A 43 10.64 -4.72 19.53
N GLU A 44 10.96 -5.39 20.64
CA GLU A 44 11.40 -6.79 20.62
C GLU A 44 10.22 -7.75 20.39
N ASP A 45 9.00 -7.33 20.75
CA ASP A 45 7.77 -8.03 20.39
C ASP A 45 7.44 -7.76 18.91
N PRO A 46 7.43 -8.78 18.03
CA PRO A 46 7.18 -8.60 16.60
C PRO A 46 5.79 -8.04 16.26
N ILE A 47 4.77 -8.35 17.07
CA ILE A 47 3.42 -7.84 16.88
C ILE A 47 3.39 -6.36 17.22
N GLN A 48 4.00 -5.97 18.34
CA GLN A 48 4.11 -4.57 18.70
C GLN A 48 4.96 -3.78 17.70
N ASP A 49 6.09 -4.35 17.25
CA ASP A 49 6.97 -3.72 16.26
C ASP A 49 6.24 -3.46 14.94
N GLY A 50 5.51 -4.46 14.44
CA GLY A 50 4.71 -4.30 13.23
C GLY A 50 3.58 -3.28 13.39
N ASN A 51 2.97 -3.19 14.57
CA ASN A 51 1.97 -2.17 14.88
C ASN A 51 2.54 -0.74 14.91
N LEU A 52 3.75 -0.55 15.45
CA LEU A 52 4.42 0.76 15.50
C LEU A 52 4.75 1.32 14.11
N ARG A 53 4.90 0.44 13.12
CA ARG A 53 5.35 0.80 11.77
C ARG A 53 4.25 0.62 10.72
N LYS A 54 2.98 0.57 11.15
CA LYS A 54 1.82 0.45 10.26
C LYS A 54 1.84 1.50 9.16
N ALA A 55 1.56 1.05 7.96
CA ALA A 55 1.43 1.89 6.79
C ALA A 55 0.48 1.26 5.79
N GLU A 56 0.01 2.05 4.83
CA GLU A 56 -0.82 1.56 3.75
C GLU A 56 -0.49 2.29 2.45
N PHE A 57 -0.62 1.57 1.34
CA PHE A 57 -0.78 2.19 0.05
C PHE A 57 -2.26 2.42 -0.21
N ARG A 58 -2.59 3.63 -0.66
CA ARG A 58 -3.95 4.03 -1.02
C ARG A 58 -3.93 4.61 -2.41
N ALA A 59 -4.83 4.14 -3.27
CA ALA A 59 -5.11 4.73 -4.57
C ALA A 59 -6.57 5.16 -4.66
N VAL A 60 -6.81 6.33 -5.20
CA VAL A 60 -8.15 6.86 -5.47
C VAL A 60 -8.28 7.06 -6.97
N SER A 61 -9.32 6.48 -7.54
CA SER A 61 -9.67 6.60 -8.95
C SER A 61 -10.99 7.35 -9.10
N VAL A 62 -11.01 8.36 -9.96
CA VAL A 62 -12.17 9.22 -10.22
C VAL A 62 -12.53 9.15 -11.69
N LEU A 63 -13.75 8.72 -11.99
CA LEU A 63 -14.33 8.71 -13.33
C LEU A 63 -15.44 9.77 -13.45
N TYR A 64 -15.27 10.69 -14.40
CA TYR A 64 -16.31 11.65 -14.77
C TYR A 64 -16.90 11.31 -16.14
N LYS A 65 -18.20 11.03 -16.18
CA LYS A 65 -18.95 10.68 -17.39
C LYS A 65 -20.37 11.25 -17.31
N ASN A 66 -20.79 11.97 -18.35
CA ASN A 66 -22.16 12.48 -18.51
C ASN A 66 -22.71 13.28 -17.30
N GLY A 67 -21.88 14.13 -16.68
CA GLY A 67 -22.30 14.93 -15.52
C GLY A 67 -22.25 14.18 -14.18
N GLN A 68 -21.91 12.88 -14.17
CA GLN A 68 -21.74 12.08 -12.97
C GLN A 68 -20.26 11.85 -12.67
N THR A 69 -19.93 11.86 -11.38
CA THR A 69 -18.61 11.52 -10.84
C THR A 69 -18.72 10.23 -10.05
N ILE A 70 -17.92 9.24 -10.41
CA ILE A 70 -17.78 7.97 -9.69
C ILE A 70 -16.38 7.97 -9.07
N VAL A 71 -16.30 7.71 -7.77
CA VAL A 71 -15.04 7.65 -7.03
C VAL A 71 -14.90 6.24 -6.47
N SER A 72 -13.72 5.65 -6.62
CA SER A 72 -13.36 4.38 -6.01
C SER A 72 -12.02 4.49 -5.33
N GLU A 73 -11.86 3.79 -4.21
CA GLU A 73 -10.65 3.75 -3.42
C GLU A 73 -10.18 2.30 -3.30
N GLY A 74 -8.87 2.10 -3.44
CA GLY A 74 -8.20 0.84 -3.17
C GLY A 74 -7.15 1.04 -2.08
N VAL A 75 -7.19 0.19 -1.06
CA VAL A 75 -6.23 0.20 0.05
C VAL A 75 -5.46 -1.12 0.09
N CYS A 76 -4.16 -1.03 0.32
CA CYS A 76 -3.25 -2.15 0.60
C CYS A 76 -2.59 -1.87 1.96
N PRO A 77 -3.14 -2.45 3.04
CA PRO A 77 -2.56 -2.36 4.38
C PRO A 77 -1.23 -3.12 4.49
N GLY A 78 -0.38 -2.68 5.39
CA GLY A 78 0.91 -3.30 5.67
C GLY A 78 1.72 -2.55 6.72
N ARG A 79 3.05 -2.62 6.61
CA ARG A 79 3.99 -1.96 7.51
C ARG A 79 5.30 -1.61 6.81
N ILE A 80 6.05 -0.68 7.39
CA ILE A 80 7.38 -0.30 6.91
C ILE A 80 8.45 -1.20 7.52
N ALA A 81 9.31 -1.79 6.68
CA ALA A 81 10.46 -2.57 7.10
C ALA A 81 11.50 -1.72 7.87
N HIS A 82 12.44 -2.36 8.56
CA HIS A 82 13.56 -1.67 9.21
C HIS A 82 14.68 -1.31 8.23
N GLN A 83 14.79 -2.05 7.13
CA GLN A 83 15.82 -1.89 6.11
C GLN A 83 15.20 -2.16 4.73
N PRO A 84 15.70 -1.51 3.67
CA PRO A 84 15.23 -1.80 2.33
C PRO A 84 15.76 -3.16 1.87
N VAL A 85 14.98 -3.85 1.05
CA VAL A 85 15.47 -4.98 0.26
C VAL A 85 15.96 -4.51 -1.10
N THR A 86 16.91 -5.25 -1.65
CA THR A 86 17.35 -5.09 -3.04
C THR A 86 16.49 -5.95 -3.94
N GLY A 87 15.99 -5.41 -5.04
CA GLY A 87 15.25 -6.18 -6.04
C GLY A 87 14.43 -5.29 -6.97
N ASP A 88 13.46 -5.91 -7.63
CA ASP A 88 12.60 -5.25 -8.62
C ASP A 88 11.42 -4.57 -7.91
N GLY A 89 11.28 -3.26 -8.08
CA GLY A 89 10.21 -2.50 -7.46
C GLY A 89 10.23 -1.03 -7.86
N PHE A 90 9.14 -0.33 -7.58
CA PHE A 90 9.01 1.11 -7.81
C PHE A 90 8.58 1.82 -6.51
N GLY A 91 9.02 3.07 -6.35
CA GLY A 91 8.56 3.87 -5.23
C GLY A 91 9.05 3.34 -3.88
N PHE A 92 8.13 3.18 -2.94
CA PHE A 92 8.42 2.67 -1.61
C PHE A 92 8.33 1.13 -1.49
N ASP A 93 8.22 0.41 -2.62
CA ASP A 93 8.23 -1.06 -2.63
C ASP A 93 9.38 -1.70 -1.83
N PRO A 94 10.64 -1.18 -1.88
CA PRO A 94 11.75 -1.79 -1.16
C PRO A 94 11.59 -1.82 0.37
N ILE A 95 10.68 -1.02 0.93
CA ILE A 95 10.48 -0.89 2.38
C ILE A 95 9.06 -1.23 2.82
N PHE A 96 8.15 -1.56 1.92
CA PHE A 96 6.75 -1.82 2.26
C PHE A 96 6.47 -3.33 2.32
N ILE A 97 6.12 -3.83 3.50
CA ILE A 97 5.69 -5.22 3.73
C ILE A 97 4.16 -5.22 3.77
N PRO A 98 3.46 -5.87 2.82
CA PRO A 98 2.01 -5.96 2.86
C PRO A 98 1.53 -6.82 4.05
N SER A 99 0.31 -6.55 4.51
CA SER A 99 -0.41 -7.49 5.36
C SER A 99 -0.68 -8.79 4.59
N ASP A 100 -0.66 -9.91 5.30
CA ASP A 100 -1.13 -11.19 4.80
C ASP A 100 -2.62 -11.13 4.47
N LEU A 101 -3.09 -12.00 3.57
CA LEU A 101 -4.50 -12.05 3.14
C LEU A 101 -5.16 -13.39 3.49
N ASP A 102 -6.44 -13.33 3.84
CA ASP A 102 -7.33 -14.50 3.95
C ASP A 102 -7.70 -15.10 2.57
N GLU A 103 -8.54 -16.14 2.57
CA GLU A 103 -8.99 -16.81 1.34
C GLU A 103 -9.80 -15.88 0.43
N GLU A 104 -10.50 -14.92 1.02
CA GLU A 104 -11.30 -13.91 0.35
C GLU A 104 -10.48 -12.69 -0.13
N GLY A 105 -9.20 -12.61 0.25
CA GLY A 105 -8.29 -11.51 -0.11
C GLY A 105 -8.36 -10.29 0.80
N ASN A 106 -9.01 -10.37 1.96
CA ASN A 106 -9.00 -9.32 2.97
C ASN A 106 -7.68 -9.30 3.72
N ALA A 107 -7.20 -8.10 4.06
CA ALA A 107 -5.97 -7.94 4.81
C ALA A 107 -6.17 -8.36 6.28
N LEU A 108 -5.24 -9.18 6.77
CA LEU A 108 -5.22 -9.65 8.14
C LEU A 108 -4.43 -8.69 9.06
N PRO A 109 -4.76 -8.66 10.37
CA PRO A 109 -3.99 -7.92 11.37
C PRO A 109 -2.53 -8.38 11.47
N VAL A 110 -1.68 -7.51 12.03
CA VAL A 110 -0.27 -7.84 12.32
C VAL A 110 -0.20 -9.04 13.27
N GLY A 111 0.54 -10.07 12.87
CA GLY A 111 0.74 -11.29 13.67
C GLY A 111 -0.14 -12.47 13.27
N GLU A 112 -1.12 -12.25 12.40
CA GLU A 112 -1.92 -13.31 11.80
C GLU A 112 -1.31 -13.75 10.47
N MET A 113 -1.29 -15.06 10.22
CA MET A 113 -0.76 -15.64 9.00
C MET A 113 -1.90 -15.99 8.05
N GLY A 114 -1.83 -15.43 6.84
CA GLY A 114 -2.84 -15.65 5.81
C GLY A 114 -2.47 -16.77 4.83
N VAL A 115 -3.41 -17.12 3.96
CA VAL A 115 -3.17 -18.06 2.85
C VAL A 115 -2.31 -17.43 1.76
N LYS A 116 -2.29 -16.10 1.67
CA LYS A 116 -1.34 -15.33 0.88
C LYS A 116 -0.47 -14.52 1.83
N SER A 117 0.83 -14.78 1.82
CA SER A 117 1.81 -14.12 2.67
C SER A 117 3.06 -13.81 1.86
N THR A 118 3.72 -12.70 2.17
CA THR A 118 5.08 -12.41 1.69
C THR A 118 6.15 -12.89 2.67
N HIS A 119 5.72 -13.53 3.78
CA HIS A 119 6.57 -13.93 4.89
C HIS A 119 7.42 -12.78 5.46
N GLY A 120 6.86 -11.57 5.44
CA GLY A 120 7.55 -10.36 5.91
C GLY A 120 8.51 -9.73 4.89
N THR A 121 8.52 -10.20 3.65
CA THR A 121 9.35 -9.65 2.58
C THR A 121 8.71 -8.39 2.01
N PRO A 122 9.44 -7.27 1.90
CA PRO A 122 8.90 -6.07 1.25
C PRO A 122 8.60 -6.32 -0.24
N PHE A 123 7.71 -5.51 -0.82
CA PHE A 123 7.34 -5.63 -2.23
C PHE A 123 8.52 -5.59 -3.20
N GLY A 124 9.60 -4.87 -2.88
CA GLY A 124 10.80 -4.83 -3.72
C GLY A 124 11.59 -6.14 -3.75
N GLY A 125 11.26 -7.10 -2.88
CA GLY A 125 11.94 -8.41 -2.79
C GLY A 125 11.10 -9.58 -3.27
N ILE A 126 9.87 -9.36 -3.74
CA ILE A 126 8.97 -10.40 -4.25
C ILE A 126 8.75 -10.24 -5.76
N SER A 127 8.22 -11.27 -6.41
CA SER A 127 7.91 -11.20 -7.84
C SER A 127 6.71 -10.28 -8.13
N LEU A 128 6.64 -9.74 -9.36
CA LEU A 128 5.49 -8.95 -9.79
C LEU A 128 4.18 -9.75 -9.73
N GLU A 129 4.22 -11.04 -10.07
CA GLU A 129 3.08 -11.96 -9.99
C GLU A 129 2.58 -12.08 -8.55
N GLU A 130 3.49 -12.25 -7.59
CA GLU A 130 3.15 -12.30 -6.18
C GLU A 130 2.56 -10.97 -5.70
N LYS A 131 3.17 -9.85 -6.09
CA LYS A 131 2.70 -8.49 -5.76
C LYS A 131 1.28 -8.21 -6.27
N GLN A 132 0.90 -8.75 -7.43
CA GLN A 132 -0.45 -8.53 -8.00
C GLN A 132 -1.57 -9.02 -7.07
N ASN A 133 -1.30 -10.00 -6.21
CA ASN A 133 -2.26 -10.45 -5.20
C ASN A 133 -2.68 -9.37 -4.21
N TYR A 134 -1.84 -8.35 -4.01
CA TYR A 134 -2.03 -7.27 -3.03
C TYR A 134 -2.39 -5.93 -3.70
N SER A 135 -2.68 -5.93 -5.01
CA SER A 135 -2.80 -4.70 -5.80
C SER A 135 -4.02 -3.85 -5.45
N HIS A 136 -3.80 -2.78 -4.68
CA HIS A 136 -4.79 -1.74 -4.40
C HIS A 136 -5.27 -1.01 -5.66
N ARG A 137 -4.40 -0.82 -6.66
CA ARG A 137 -4.76 -0.15 -7.93
C ARG A 137 -5.76 -0.98 -8.74
N HIS A 138 -5.60 -2.30 -8.74
CA HIS A 138 -6.57 -3.20 -9.37
C HIS A 138 -7.91 -3.13 -8.64
N ARG A 139 -7.92 -3.13 -7.29
CA ARG A 139 -9.13 -2.96 -6.48
C ARG A 139 -9.87 -1.65 -6.77
N ALA A 140 -9.14 -0.53 -6.85
CA ALA A 140 -9.70 0.78 -7.19
C ALA A 140 -10.31 0.81 -8.61
N LEU A 141 -9.66 0.16 -9.58
CA LEU A 141 -10.17 0.07 -10.95
C LEU A 141 -11.38 -0.86 -11.04
N SER A 142 -11.36 -2.01 -10.36
CA SER A 142 -12.47 -2.96 -10.30
C SER A 142 -13.73 -2.33 -9.70
N GLY A 143 -13.59 -1.50 -8.66
CA GLY A 143 -14.71 -0.76 -8.08
C GLY A 143 -15.37 0.20 -9.08
N LEU A 144 -14.59 0.85 -9.96
CA LEU A 144 -15.15 1.66 -11.05
C LEU A 144 -15.90 0.81 -12.08
N ILE A 145 -15.38 -0.36 -12.43
CA ILE A 145 -16.00 -1.26 -13.41
C ILE A 145 -17.34 -1.79 -12.89
N GLN A 146 -17.39 -2.26 -11.63
CA GLN A 146 -18.64 -2.73 -11.01
C GLN A 146 -19.73 -1.65 -10.97
N HIS A 147 -19.35 -0.39 -10.69
CA HIS A 147 -20.28 0.72 -10.73
C HIS A 147 -20.80 1.01 -12.15
N LEU A 148 -19.95 0.88 -13.16
CA LEU A 148 -20.36 1.06 -14.56
C LEU A 148 -21.30 -0.05 -15.03
N ASP A 149 -21.05 -1.30 -14.64
CA ASP A 149 -21.91 -2.43 -14.99
C ASP A 149 -23.28 -2.34 -14.31
N SER A 150 -23.37 -1.72 -13.12
CA SER A 150 -24.64 -1.47 -12.42
C SER A 150 -25.50 -0.36 -13.05
N LEU A 151 -24.94 0.41 -13.99
CA LEU A 151 -25.60 1.54 -14.67
C LEU A 151 -26.04 1.20 -16.10
N GLY A 152 -25.74 -0.01 -16.59
CA GLY A 152 -26.15 -0.53 -17.91
C GLY A 152 -27.27 -1.56 -17.81
#